data_AF-A0A117PVN8-F1
#
_entry.id   AF-A0A117PVN8-F1
#
_cell.length_a   1.000
_cell.length_b   1.000
_cell.length_c   1.000
_cell.angle_alpha   90.00
_cell.angle_beta   90.00
_cell.angle_gamma   90.00
#
_symmetry.space_group_name_H-M   'P 1'
#
loop_
_entity.id
_entity.type
_entity.pdbx_description
1 polymer ?
#
loop_
_entity_poly.entity_id
_entity_poly.type
_entity_poly.pdbx_seq_one_letter_code
_entity_poly.pdbx_strand_id
1 'polypeptide(L)'
;MNKPLLAALSALAIAGLGATPAVAAPQAKTAKAVTVDFAGTVSLSNCSGSVIRFPNSVDSDPALVLTNGHCLETGFPDPGEVITGQSSSRSFGLLNSAGSKVATLRANQVVYSTMTDTDVTIYRTTTTYAAIKSSYGISPLTMQDTHPTAGTGIKVVSGYWKRIYSCNVDGFVYRLKEGDWTWKDSVRYTSACNTIGGTSGSPVIDTSTGKVVAVNNTGNEDGERCTENNPCEVDANGNVTVRQGINYAEETYNIPACFTTGNKLNLSASGCTLPKP
;
A
#
# COMPACT_ATOMS: atom_id res chain seq x y z
N MET A 1 -42.48 12.17 -76.70
CA MET A 1 -43.18 12.77 -75.55
C MET A 1 -42.24 12.63 -74.34
N ASN A 2 -41.74 13.62 -73.61
CA ASN A 2 -41.78 15.08 -73.62
C ASN A 2 -40.41 15.56 -73.06
N LYS A 3 -39.81 16.60 -73.66
CA LYS A 3 -38.76 17.48 -73.08
C LYS A 3 -39.41 18.45 -72.05
N PRO A 4 -38.72 19.34 -71.28
CA PRO A 4 -37.33 19.83 -71.38
C PRO A 4 -36.55 20.15 -70.07
N LEU A 5 -35.26 20.50 -70.27
CA LEU A 5 -34.38 21.47 -69.60
C LEU A 5 -34.68 22.03 -68.20
N LEU A 6 -33.65 22.01 -67.35
CA LEU A 6 -33.19 23.13 -66.49
C LEU A 6 -31.70 22.89 -66.17
N ALA A 7 -30.77 23.68 -66.74
CA ALA A 7 -30.26 24.96 -66.26
C ALA A 7 -29.02 24.80 -65.37
N ALA A 8 -27.89 25.28 -65.89
CA ALA A 8 -26.60 25.36 -65.22
C ALA A 8 -26.59 26.47 -64.15
N LEU A 9 -25.89 26.23 -63.04
CA LEU A 9 -25.27 27.29 -62.25
C LEU A 9 -24.02 26.77 -61.53
N SER A 10 -22.91 27.39 -61.88
CA SER A 10 -21.57 27.21 -61.36
C SER A 10 -21.45 27.72 -59.93
N ALA A 11 -20.81 26.96 -59.04
CA ALA A 11 -20.19 27.49 -57.84
C ALA A 11 -18.86 26.77 -57.58
N LEU A 12 -17.78 27.50 -57.84
CA LEU A 12 -16.40 27.11 -57.54
C LEU A 12 -16.18 27.32 -56.03
N ALA A 13 -15.93 26.25 -55.27
CA ALA A 13 -15.50 26.34 -53.88
C ALA A 13 -14.14 25.65 -53.73
N ILE A 14 -13.09 26.47 -53.74
CA ILE A 14 -11.72 26.10 -53.40
C ILE A 14 -11.66 26.09 -51.86
N ALA A 15 -11.70 24.92 -51.24
CA ALA A 15 -11.39 24.75 -49.83
C ALA A 15 -9.99 24.12 -49.71
N GLY A 16 -9.00 24.97 -49.43
CA GLY A 16 -7.64 24.54 -49.15
C GLY A 16 -7.59 23.73 -47.85
N LEU A 17 -7.17 22.47 -47.96
CA LEU A 17 -6.78 21.67 -46.81
C LEU A 17 -5.40 22.17 -46.35
N GLY A 18 -5.40 23.11 -45.42
CA GLY A 18 -4.20 23.49 -44.67
C GLY A 18 -3.78 22.31 -43.80
N ALA A 19 -2.67 21.66 -44.15
CA ALA A 19 -2.00 20.73 -43.27
C ALA A 19 -1.45 21.50 -42.07
N THR A 20 -2.11 21.37 -40.92
CA THR A 20 -1.57 21.86 -39.65
C THR A 20 -0.35 21.00 -39.27
N PRO A 21 0.81 21.61 -38.94
CA PRO A 21 1.93 20.83 -38.44
C PRO A 21 1.51 20.18 -37.11
N ALA A 22 1.65 18.86 -37.04
CA ALA A 22 1.48 18.11 -35.80
C ALA A 22 2.52 18.59 -34.79
N VAL A 23 2.08 19.39 -33.82
CA VAL A 23 2.91 19.81 -32.70
C VAL A 23 3.10 18.57 -31.82
N ALA A 24 4.33 18.05 -31.78
CA ALA A 24 4.69 16.97 -30.87
C ALA A 24 4.40 17.41 -29.43
N ALA A 25 3.54 16.66 -28.73
CA ALA A 25 3.26 16.91 -27.32
C ALA A 25 4.58 16.83 -26.53
N PRO A 26 4.80 17.71 -25.52
CA PRO A 26 5.97 17.61 -24.67
C PRO A 26 5.95 16.25 -23.97
N GLN A 27 6.96 15.41 -24.22
CA GLN A 27 7.18 14.23 -23.40
C GLN A 27 7.39 14.71 -21.96
N ALA A 28 6.47 14.31 -21.06
CA ALA A 28 6.62 14.57 -19.64
C ALA A 28 7.98 14.01 -19.20
N LYS A 29 8.86 14.89 -18.71
CA LYS A 29 10.13 14.47 -18.10
C LYS A 29 9.78 13.53 -16.97
N THR A 30 10.14 12.26 -17.11
CA THR A 30 10.00 11.28 -16.03
C THR A 30 10.79 11.79 -14.83
N ALA A 31 10.09 12.11 -13.74
CA ALA A 31 10.73 12.47 -12.50
C ALA A 31 11.68 11.34 -12.10
N LYS A 32 12.88 11.69 -11.63
CA LYS A 32 13.86 10.69 -11.19
C LYS A 32 13.26 9.90 -10.01
N ALA A 33 13.30 8.57 -10.10
CA ALA A 33 12.85 7.70 -9.03
C ALA A 33 13.61 8.02 -7.72
N VAL A 34 12.88 8.03 -6.61
CA VAL A 34 13.39 8.17 -5.25
C VAL A 34 14.22 6.93 -4.90
N THR A 35 15.35 7.16 -4.24
CA THR A 35 16.13 6.07 -3.65
C THR A 35 15.39 5.51 -2.45
N VAL A 36 15.03 4.22 -2.52
CA VAL A 36 14.41 3.48 -1.40
C VAL A 36 15.47 2.63 -0.73
N ASP A 37 15.58 2.76 0.60
CA ASP A 37 16.47 1.98 1.47
C ASP A 37 15.69 1.42 2.68
N PHE A 38 16.39 0.91 3.70
CA PHE A 38 15.77 0.33 4.90
C PHE A 38 15.44 1.34 6.02
N ALA A 39 15.77 2.62 5.87
CA ALA A 39 15.57 3.60 6.93
C ALA A 39 14.07 3.76 7.23
N GLY A 40 13.72 3.63 8.52
CA GLY A 40 12.31 3.68 8.95
C GLY A 40 11.58 2.34 8.85
N THR A 41 12.18 1.30 8.27
CA THR A 41 11.69 -0.07 8.38
C THR A 41 12.01 -0.64 9.78
N VAL A 42 11.17 -1.55 10.27
CA VAL A 42 11.44 -2.32 11.49
C VAL A 42 11.45 -3.82 11.21
N SER A 43 12.30 -4.54 11.95
CA SER A 43 12.29 -6.00 12.01
C SER A 43 11.52 -6.48 13.23
N LEU A 44 10.64 -7.46 13.04
CA LEU A 44 10.00 -8.23 14.11
C LEU A 44 10.56 -9.66 14.10
N SER A 45 10.20 -10.50 15.08
CA SER A 45 10.29 -11.95 14.84
C SER A 45 9.30 -12.29 13.74
N ASN A 46 9.67 -13.14 12.78
CA ASN A 46 8.88 -13.68 11.67
C ASN A 46 7.99 -12.72 10.85
N CYS A 47 8.09 -11.41 11.04
CA CYS A 47 7.42 -10.35 10.29
C CYS A 47 8.33 -9.12 10.13
N SER A 48 7.92 -8.25 9.24
CA SER A 48 8.49 -6.93 8.96
C SER A 48 7.49 -5.82 9.31
N GLY A 49 7.95 -4.57 9.32
CA GLY A 49 7.11 -3.43 9.66
C GLY A 49 7.75 -2.12 9.26
N SER A 50 7.11 -1.01 9.58
CA SER A 50 7.69 0.32 9.40
C SER A 50 7.23 1.32 10.45
N VAL A 51 8.10 2.26 10.80
CA VAL A 51 7.73 3.49 11.49
C VAL A 51 7.05 4.38 10.46
N ILE A 52 5.75 4.59 10.59
CA ILE A 52 4.95 5.39 9.66
C ILE A 52 4.53 6.71 10.30
N ARG A 53 4.20 7.69 9.47
CA ARG A 53 3.45 8.89 9.84
C ARG A 53 2.34 9.16 8.83
N PHE A 54 1.31 9.88 9.25
CA PHE A 54 0.28 10.39 8.36
C PHE A 54 0.67 11.78 7.82
N PRO A 55 0.04 12.27 6.74
CA PRO A 55 0.34 13.59 6.17
C PRO A 55 0.30 14.71 7.21
N ASN A 56 -0.66 14.67 8.14
CA ASN A 56 -0.87 15.69 9.16
C ASN A 56 -0.15 15.42 10.50
N SER A 57 0.60 14.32 10.62
CA SER A 57 1.39 14.07 11.84
C SER A 57 2.46 15.14 12.03
N VAL A 58 2.81 15.44 13.28
CA VAL A 58 3.90 16.36 13.63
C VAL A 58 5.00 15.66 14.43
N ASP A 59 6.21 16.23 14.46
CA ASP A 59 7.39 15.55 15.02
C ASP A 59 7.27 15.26 16.52
N SER A 60 6.46 16.03 17.26
CA SER A 60 6.17 15.80 18.68
C SER A 60 5.19 14.65 18.93
N ASP A 61 4.52 14.13 17.91
CA ASP A 61 3.57 13.04 18.08
C ASP A 61 4.29 11.73 18.46
N PRO A 62 3.64 10.85 19.24
CA PRO A 62 4.11 9.48 19.41
C PRO A 62 4.25 8.80 18.05
N ALA A 63 5.37 8.10 17.85
CA ALA A 63 5.61 7.41 16.60
C ALA A 63 4.72 6.16 16.49
N LEU A 64 4.23 5.91 15.28
CA LEU A 64 3.43 4.72 14.96
C LEU A 64 4.28 3.68 14.24
N VAL A 65 3.99 2.39 14.48
CA VAL A 65 4.55 1.27 13.72
C VAL A 65 3.43 0.50 13.05
N LEU A 66 3.56 0.29 11.73
CA LEU A 66 2.67 -0.53 10.90
C LEU A 66 3.27 -1.92 10.65
N THR A 67 2.44 -2.94 10.71
CA THR A 67 2.67 -4.32 10.23
C THR A 67 1.31 -4.93 9.84
N ASN A 68 1.24 -6.22 9.49
CA ASN A 68 -0.04 -6.89 9.23
C ASN A 68 -0.79 -7.23 10.52
N GLY A 69 -2.11 -7.35 10.42
CA GLY A 69 -3.01 -7.90 11.42
C GLY A 69 -2.63 -9.33 11.81
N HIS A 70 -2.29 -10.18 10.83
CA HIS A 70 -1.80 -11.53 11.11
C HIS A 70 -0.43 -11.53 11.83
N CYS A 71 0.31 -10.42 11.82
CA CYS A 71 1.55 -10.30 12.58
C CYS A 71 1.31 -9.93 14.05
N LEU A 72 0.09 -9.68 14.51
CA LEU A 72 -0.25 -9.28 15.89
C LEU A 72 0.28 -10.27 16.94
N GLU A 73 0.81 -9.76 18.07
CA GLU A 73 1.53 -10.58 19.06
C GLU A 73 0.61 -11.47 19.91
N THR A 74 -0.70 -11.22 19.85
CA THR A 74 -1.72 -11.98 20.56
C THR A 74 -2.42 -13.02 19.68
N GLY A 75 -1.98 -13.21 18.44
CA GLY A 75 -2.60 -14.11 17.47
C GLY A 75 -3.38 -13.35 16.40
N PHE A 76 -3.91 -14.09 15.43
CA PHE A 76 -4.66 -13.55 14.30
C PHE A 76 -6.01 -13.01 14.80
N PRO A 77 -6.37 -11.76 14.47
CA PRO A 77 -7.74 -11.29 14.66
C PRO A 77 -8.73 -12.18 13.90
N ASP A 78 -9.82 -12.55 14.56
CA ASP A 78 -10.89 -13.35 13.95
C ASP A 78 -11.55 -12.58 12.77
N PRO A 79 -12.17 -13.27 11.80
CA PRO A 79 -12.99 -12.61 10.79
C PRO A 79 -14.09 -11.75 11.43
N GLY A 80 -14.13 -10.46 11.07
CA GLY A 80 -15.01 -9.46 11.66
C GLY A 80 -14.45 -8.76 12.90
N GLU A 81 -13.30 -9.20 13.43
CA GLU A 81 -12.73 -8.63 14.66
C GLU A 81 -11.94 -7.35 14.37
N VAL A 82 -12.17 -6.35 15.22
CA VAL A 82 -11.41 -5.10 15.25
C VAL A 82 -10.96 -4.82 16.67
N ILE A 83 -9.64 -4.82 16.88
CA ILE A 83 -9.02 -4.56 18.17
C ILE A 83 -8.57 -3.09 18.20
N THR A 84 -8.99 -2.36 19.23
CA THR A 84 -8.54 -0.99 19.46
C THR A 84 -8.15 -0.78 20.92
N GLY A 85 -7.17 0.09 21.14
CA GLY A 85 -6.82 0.55 22.49
C GLY A 85 -6.14 -0.48 23.40
N GLN A 86 -5.84 -1.69 22.91
CA GLN A 86 -5.22 -2.76 23.68
C GLN A 86 -3.80 -2.40 24.12
N SER A 87 -3.49 -2.53 25.41
CA SER A 87 -2.13 -2.34 25.93
C SER A 87 -1.15 -3.30 25.26
N SER A 88 0.04 -2.82 24.92
CA SER A 88 1.10 -3.64 24.31
C SER A 88 2.45 -3.33 24.92
N SER A 89 3.34 -4.32 24.88
CA SER A 89 4.76 -4.17 25.22
C SER A 89 5.68 -4.61 24.08
N ARG A 90 5.11 -4.78 22.88
CA ARG A 90 5.81 -5.29 21.71
C ARG A 90 7.04 -4.44 21.38
N SER A 91 8.10 -5.11 20.97
CA SER A 91 9.36 -4.46 20.60
C SER A 91 9.65 -4.61 19.11
N PHE A 92 10.30 -3.60 18.54
CA PHE A 92 10.62 -3.53 17.11
C PHE A 92 12.09 -3.16 16.92
N GLY A 93 12.82 -3.90 16.09
CA GLY A 93 14.19 -3.53 15.72
C GLY A 93 14.19 -2.44 14.66
N LEU A 94 14.54 -1.20 15.02
CA LEU A 94 14.61 -0.07 14.08
C LEU A 94 15.87 -0.17 13.22
N LEU A 95 15.70 0.00 11.90
CA LEU A 95 16.77 -0.15 10.93
C LEU A 95 17.24 1.20 10.36
N ASN A 96 18.55 1.30 10.13
CA ASN A 96 19.12 2.38 9.31
C ASN A 96 19.03 2.04 7.81
N SER A 97 19.50 2.95 6.94
CA SER A 97 19.47 2.79 5.48
C SER A 97 20.16 1.52 4.97
N ALA A 98 21.20 1.05 5.66
CA ALA A 98 21.92 -0.18 5.32
C ALA A 98 21.25 -1.47 5.84
N GLY A 99 20.09 -1.37 6.50
CA GLY A 99 19.38 -2.50 7.10
C GLY A 99 19.95 -2.97 8.45
N SER A 100 20.96 -2.27 8.98
CA SER A 100 21.49 -2.59 10.30
C SER A 100 20.53 -2.12 11.39
N LYS A 101 20.31 -2.97 12.41
CA LYS A 101 19.53 -2.59 13.58
C LYS A 101 20.30 -1.57 14.41
N VAL A 102 19.72 -0.39 14.60
CA VAL A 102 20.32 0.72 15.37
C VAL A 102 19.63 0.99 16.70
N ALA A 103 18.38 0.55 16.84
CA ALA A 103 17.63 0.72 18.08
C ALA A 103 16.57 -0.37 18.27
N THR A 104 16.01 -0.42 19.48
CA THR A 104 14.77 -1.17 19.74
C THR A 104 13.70 -0.18 20.18
N LEU A 105 12.63 -0.06 19.40
CA LEU A 105 11.44 0.71 19.76
C LEU A 105 10.49 -0.19 20.55
N ARG A 106 9.66 0.41 21.40
CA ARG A 106 8.67 -0.31 22.22
C ARG A 106 7.29 0.32 22.07
N ALA A 107 6.29 -0.52 21.81
CA ALA A 107 4.89 -0.15 21.85
C ALA A 107 4.42 0.08 23.29
N ASN A 108 3.44 0.95 23.48
CA ASN A 108 2.58 0.94 24.67
C ASN A 108 1.12 0.55 24.36
N GLN A 109 0.71 0.54 23.09
CA GLN A 109 -0.66 0.25 22.70
C GLN A 109 -0.72 -0.28 21.26
N VAL A 110 -1.55 -1.29 21.02
CA VAL A 110 -2.17 -1.57 19.71
C VAL A 110 -3.28 -0.56 19.52
N VAL A 111 -3.06 0.41 18.64
CA VAL A 111 -4.04 1.48 18.37
C VAL A 111 -5.20 0.93 17.55
N TYR A 112 -4.88 0.11 16.54
CA TYR A 112 -5.84 -0.52 15.65
C TYR A 112 -5.27 -1.84 15.15
N SER A 113 -6.07 -2.90 15.10
CA SER A 113 -5.71 -4.17 14.46
C SER A 113 -6.94 -4.85 13.87
N THR A 114 -6.82 -5.36 12.65
CA THR A 114 -7.86 -6.21 12.03
C THR A 114 -7.28 -7.03 10.87
N MET A 115 -7.92 -8.16 10.59
CA MET A 115 -7.79 -8.92 9.34
C MET A 115 -9.09 -8.89 8.51
N THR A 116 -10.04 -8.02 8.87
CA THR A 116 -11.31 -7.83 8.16
C THR A 116 -11.14 -6.75 7.11
N ASP A 117 -11.52 -7.01 5.86
CA ASP A 117 -11.42 -6.09 4.72
C ASP A 117 -10.00 -5.62 4.34
N THR A 118 -9.05 -5.71 5.26
CA THR A 118 -7.63 -5.38 5.16
C THR A 118 -6.89 -6.22 6.20
N ASP A 119 -5.56 -6.20 6.16
CA ASP A 119 -4.71 -6.94 7.10
C ASP A 119 -3.66 -6.00 7.71
N VAL A 120 -4.00 -5.34 8.82
CA VAL A 120 -3.14 -4.32 9.43
C VAL A 120 -3.15 -4.37 10.95
N THR A 121 -1.99 -4.10 11.54
CA THR A 121 -1.85 -3.66 12.94
C THR A 121 -1.04 -2.38 13.00
N ILE A 122 -1.55 -1.40 13.74
CA ILE A 122 -0.87 -0.13 14.03
C ILE A 122 -0.60 -0.04 15.53
N TYR A 123 0.68 0.03 15.88
CA TYR A 123 1.13 0.25 17.25
C TYR A 123 1.48 1.71 17.48
N ARG A 124 1.22 2.21 18.69
CA ARG A 124 1.82 3.44 19.19
C ARG A 124 3.03 3.11 20.04
N THR A 125 4.14 3.77 19.76
CA THR A 125 5.37 3.64 20.54
C THR A 125 5.41 4.61 21.72
N THR A 126 6.30 4.35 22.68
CA THR A 126 6.59 5.26 23.79
C THR A 126 7.48 6.44 23.40
N THR A 127 7.97 6.47 22.16
CA THR A 127 8.91 7.47 21.63
C THR A 127 8.25 8.34 20.56
N THR A 128 8.62 9.62 20.47
CA THR A 128 8.12 10.51 19.41
C THR A 128 8.97 10.41 18.14
N TYR A 129 8.45 10.92 17.02
CA TYR A 129 9.24 11.00 15.79
C TYR A 129 10.50 11.87 15.97
N ALA A 130 10.38 13.00 16.67
CA ALA A 130 11.50 13.89 16.99
C ALA A 130 12.61 13.13 17.75
N ALA A 131 12.24 12.32 18.74
CA ALA A 131 13.19 11.56 19.55
C ALA A 131 13.90 10.47 18.72
N ILE A 132 13.18 9.79 17.83
CA ILE A 132 13.77 8.80 16.91
C ILE A 132 14.77 9.49 15.97
N LYS A 133 14.38 10.62 15.39
CA LYS A 133 15.22 11.38 14.46
C LYS A 133 16.46 11.95 15.14
N SER A 134 16.34 12.52 16.33
CA SER A 134 17.48 13.09 17.06
C SER A 134 18.48 12.02 17.50
N SER A 135 17.99 10.83 17.89
CA SER A 135 18.84 9.77 18.45
C SER A 135 19.50 8.91 17.37
N TYR A 136 18.81 8.71 16.24
CA TYR A 136 19.22 7.71 15.24
C TYR A 136 19.31 8.25 13.81
N GLY A 137 18.97 9.52 13.58
CA GLY A 137 18.96 10.12 12.24
C GLY A 137 17.87 9.56 11.32
N ILE A 138 16.90 8.81 11.84
CA ILE A 138 15.86 8.14 11.06
C ILE A 138 14.58 8.97 11.07
N SER A 139 14.05 9.26 9.89
CA SER A 139 12.74 9.87 9.74
C SER A 139 11.67 8.79 9.52
N PRO A 140 10.43 8.98 10.00
CA PRO A 140 9.32 8.07 9.70
C PRO A 140 8.98 8.09 8.20
N LEU A 141 8.41 6.99 7.71
CA LEU A 141 7.89 6.88 6.35
C LEU A 141 6.49 7.51 6.27
N THR A 142 6.29 8.43 5.33
CA THR A 142 4.97 9.05 5.15
C THR A 142 4.04 8.12 4.38
N MET A 143 2.87 7.87 4.92
CA MET A 143 1.81 7.11 4.27
C MET A 143 1.12 7.95 3.19
N GLN A 144 0.82 7.32 2.05
CA GLN A 144 0.00 7.92 1.00
C GLN A 144 -1.47 7.95 1.43
N ASP A 145 -2.19 9.00 1.05
CA ASP A 145 -3.60 9.28 1.34
C ASP A 145 -4.49 9.23 0.08
N THR A 146 -3.95 8.63 -0.99
CA THR A 146 -4.60 8.43 -2.28
C THR A 146 -4.36 7.02 -2.76
N HIS A 147 -5.34 6.43 -3.44
CA HIS A 147 -5.24 5.08 -3.98
C HIS A 147 -4.04 4.99 -4.96
N PRO A 148 -3.16 3.99 -4.85
CA PRO A 148 -2.06 3.76 -5.79
C PRO A 148 -2.58 3.45 -7.21
N THR A 149 -1.70 3.45 -8.21
CA THR A 149 -2.09 3.19 -9.60
C THR A 149 -1.46 1.91 -10.13
N ALA A 150 -2.18 1.18 -10.99
CA ALA A 150 -1.61 0.07 -11.72
C ALA A 150 -0.43 0.55 -12.58
N GLY A 151 0.63 -0.25 -12.65
CA GLY A 151 1.89 0.09 -13.28
C GLY A 151 2.87 0.87 -12.40
N THR A 152 2.46 1.38 -11.22
CA THR A 152 3.38 2.09 -10.31
C THR A 152 4.57 1.21 -9.93
N GLY A 153 5.77 1.73 -10.11
CA GLY A 153 7.01 1.07 -9.66
C GLY A 153 7.12 1.14 -8.14
N ILE A 154 7.29 0.00 -7.50
CA ILE A 154 7.29 -0.14 -6.04
C ILE A 154 8.51 -0.90 -5.53
N LYS A 155 8.77 -0.74 -4.24
CA LYS A 155 9.77 -1.49 -3.47
C LYS A 155 9.12 -2.08 -2.24
N VAL A 156 9.29 -3.38 -2.02
CA VAL A 156 8.88 -4.04 -0.78
C VAL A 156 10.11 -4.17 0.11
N VAL A 157 10.12 -3.48 1.26
CA VAL A 157 11.32 -3.36 2.10
C VAL A 157 11.21 -4.28 3.32
N SER A 158 11.75 -5.49 3.22
CA SER A 158 11.68 -6.48 4.31
C SER A 158 12.69 -6.20 5.40
N GLY A 159 12.16 -5.80 6.56
CA GLY A 159 12.93 -5.61 7.78
C GLY A 159 13.43 -6.91 8.39
N TYR A 160 12.68 -8.00 8.32
CA TYR A 160 13.11 -9.30 8.85
C TYR A 160 14.29 -9.86 8.05
N TRP A 161 14.14 -9.95 6.72
CA TRP A 161 15.14 -10.55 5.84
C TRP A 161 16.26 -9.61 5.40
N LYS A 162 16.17 -8.31 5.71
CA LYS A 162 17.08 -7.27 5.20
C LYS A 162 17.18 -7.32 3.67
N ARG A 163 16.02 -7.43 3.01
CA ARG A 163 15.93 -7.55 1.56
C ARG A 163 14.90 -6.58 1.00
N ILE A 164 15.26 -5.93 -0.10
CA ILE A 164 14.35 -5.06 -0.87
C ILE A 164 13.98 -5.77 -2.16
N TYR A 165 12.68 -5.96 -2.39
CA TYR A 165 12.14 -6.48 -3.64
C TYR A 165 11.74 -5.31 -4.53
N SER A 166 11.92 -5.45 -5.84
CA SER A 166 11.66 -4.39 -6.82
C SER A 166 10.69 -4.91 -7.86
N CYS A 167 9.52 -4.27 -7.99
CA CYS A 167 8.46 -4.73 -8.88
C CYS A 167 7.47 -3.60 -9.16
N ASN A 168 6.32 -3.95 -9.74
CA ASN A 168 5.24 -3.01 -9.99
C ASN A 168 3.93 -3.51 -9.39
N VAL A 169 3.01 -2.57 -9.16
CA VAL A 169 1.58 -2.87 -9.00
C VAL A 169 1.06 -3.38 -10.35
N ASP A 170 0.61 -4.64 -10.41
CA ASP A 170 -0.02 -5.19 -11.61
C ASP A 170 -1.49 -4.74 -11.70
N GLY A 171 -2.20 -4.75 -10.58
CA GLY A 171 -3.58 -4.31 -10.49
C GLY A 171 -4.13 -4.48 -9.08
N PHE A 172 -5.46 -4.43 -8.99
CA PHE A 172 -6.20 -4.47 -7.72
C PHE A 172 -7.19 -5.62 -7.75
N VAL A 173 -7.27 -6.36 -6.66
CA VAL A 173 -8.13 -7.52 -6.51
C VAL A 173 -9.37 -7.10 -5.75
N TYR A 174 -10.54 -7.21 -6.39
CA TYR A 174 -11.80 -6.83 -5.77
C TYR A 174 -12.00 -7.48 -4.38
N ARG A 175 -11.79 -8.79 -4.30
CA ARG A 175 -11.69 -9.54 -3.04
C ARG A 175 -10.55 -10.55 -3.10
N LEU A 176 -9.60 -10.44 -2.18
CA LEU A 176 -8.57 -11.46 -1.97
C LEU A 176 -9.01 -12.34 -0.82
N LYS A 177 -9.19 -13.64 -1.07
CA LYS A 177 -9.65 -14.59 -0.05
C LYS A 177 -8.55 -15.57 0.31
N GLU A 178 -8.30 -15.72 1.60
CA GLU A 178 -7.32 -16.65 2.16
C GLU A 178 -7.89 -17.28 3.43
N GLY A 179 -8.09 -18.61 3.42
CA GLY A 179 -8.77 -19.30 4.51
C GLY A 179 -10.13 -18.67 4.84
N ASP A 180 -10.26 -18.24 6.09
CA ASP A 180 -11.47 -17.60 6.61
C ASP A 180 -11.52 -16.08 6.38
N TRP A 181 -10.42 -15.47 5.95
CA TRP A 181 -10.32 -14.02 5.75
C TRP A 181 -10.63 -13.61 4.32
N THR A 182 -11.18 -12.40 4.18
CA THR A 182 -11.40 -11.75 2.89
C THR A 182 -11.00 -10.30 3.03
N TRP A 183 -10.04 -9.90 2.20
CA TRP A 183 -9.58 -8.53 2.07
C TRP A 183 -10.13 -7.92 0.80
N LYS A 184 -10.24 -6.59 0.77
CA LYS A 184 -10.83 -5.82 -0.31
C LYS A 184 -9.77 -4.95 -0.96
N ASP A 185 -9.87 -4.83 -2.27
CA ASP A 185 -9.02 -3.94 -3.08
C ASP A 185 -7.51 -4.21 -2.93
N SER A 186 -7.14 -5.46 -2.63
CA SER A 186 -5.76 -5.83 -2.36
C SER A 186 -4.88 -5.59 -3.60
N VAL A 187 -3.69 -5.05 -3.38
CA VAL A 187 -2.68 -4.83 -4.41
C VAL A 187 -2.16 -6.17 -4.90
N ARG A 188 -2.29 -6.44 -6.20
CA ARG A 188 -1.58 -7.53 -6.86
C ARG A 188 -0.25 -7.04 -7.39
N TYR A 189 0.81 -7.79 -7.13
CA TYR A 189 2.11 -7.50 -7.74
C TYR A 189 2.30 -8.20 -9.08
N THR A 190 3.20 -7.64 -9.89
CA THR A 190 3.86 -8.40 -10.96
C THR A 190 4.67 -9.57 -10.37
N SER A 191 4.86 -10.65 -11.13
CA SER A 191 5.62 -11.84 -10.71
C SER A 191 7.08 -11.58 -10.29
N ALA A 192 7.65 -10.43 -10.64
CA ALA A 192 8.96 -10.00 -10.16
C ALA A 192 9.02 -9.77 -8.64
N CYS A 193 7.88 -9.49 -7.99
CA CYS A 193 7.80 -9.45 -6.54
C CYS A 193 7.56 -10.84 -5.98
N ASN A 194 8.67 -11.59 -5.85
CA ASN A 194 8.72 -12.91 -5.23
C ASN A 194 9.02 -12.81 -3.73
N THR A 195 8.16 -12.10 -3.01
CA THR A 195 8.19 -12.04 -1.54
C THR A 195 7.94 -13.42 -0.94
N ILE A 196 8.40 -13.63 0.30
CA ILE A 196 8.38 -14.92 0.99
C ILE A 196 7.90 -14.74 2.43
N GLY A 197 7.53 -15.83 3.12
CA GLY A 197 7.24 -15.79 4.56
C GLY A 197 8.28 -14.99 5.36
N GLY A 198 7.85 -14.13 6.28
CA GLY A 198 8.70 -13.17 6.98
C GLY A 198 8.80 -11.78 6.35
N THR A 199 8.40 -11.63 5.08
CA THR A 199 8.23 -10.32 4.45
C THR A 199 6.89 -9.67 4.80
N SER A 200 5.95 -10.39 5.39
CA SER A 200 4.68 -9.83 5.85
C SER A 200 4.88 -8.62 6.75
N GLY A 201 4.10 -7.57 6.53
CA GLY A 201 4.16 -6.30 7.25
C GLY A 201 5.18 -5.32 6.68
N SER A 202 5.99 -5.71 5.69
CA SER A 202 6.94 -4.80 5.04
C SER A 202 6.21 -3.60 4.42
N PRO A 203 6.74 -2.37 4.56
CA PRO A 203 6.21 -1.24 3.80
C PRO A 203 6.43 -1.48 2.30
N VAL A 204 5.38 -1.22 1.53
CA VAL A 204 5.43 -1.14 0.07
C VAL A 204 5.55 0.35 -0.30
N ILE A 205 6.67 0.73 -0.90
CA ILE A 205 7.02 2.12 -1.15
C ILE A 205 6.92 2.42 -2.65
N ASP A 206 6.14 3.44 -3.01
CA ASP A 206 6.11 3.98 -4.37
C ASP A 206 7.44 4.68 -4.68
N THR A 207 8.11 4.23 -5.73
CA THR A 207 9.43 4.73 -6.12
C THR A 207 9.42 6.13 -6.71
N SER A 208 8.26 6.66 -7.12
CA SER A 208 8.11 8.02 -7.62
C SER A 208 7.92 9.03 -6.48
N THR A 209 7.22 8.65 -5.41
CA THR A 209 6.87 9.56 -4.30
C THR A 209 7.66 9.32 -3.02
N GLY A 210 8.22 8.12 -2.84
CA GLY A 210 8.84 7.68 -1.58
C GLY A 210 7.83 7.41 -0.46
N LYS A 211 6.52 7.40 -0.74
CA LYS A 211 5.47 7.16 0.26
C LYS A 211 5.13 5.68 0.39
N VAL A 212 4.65 5.29 1.57
CA VAL A 212 4.07 3.96 1.80
C VAL A 212 2.68 3.92 1.17
N VAL A 213 2.46 2.98 0.26
CA VAL A 213 1.19 2.80 -0.47
C VAL A 213 0.41 1.57 -0.04
N ALA A 214 1.12 0.56 0.48
CA ALA A 214 0.53 -0.70 0.93
C ALA A 214 1.42 -1.37 1.99
N VAL A 215 0.91 -2.42 2.60
CA VAL A 215 1.63 -3.33 3.49
C VAL A 215 1.69 -4.72 2.87
N ASN A 216 2.90 -5.25 2.70
CA ASN A 216 3.10 -6.57 2.09
C ASN A 216 2.37 -7.65 2.91
N ASN A 217 1.52 -8.45 2.28
CA ASN A 217 0.61 -9.35 2.98
C ASN A 217 1.00 -10.83 2.78
N THR A 218 0.56 -11.42 1.67
CA THR A 218 0.54 -12.86 1.43
C THR A 218 0.90 -13.19 -0.03
N GLY A 219 0.93 -14.46 -0.40
CA GLY A 219 1.06 -14.93 -1.78
C GLY A 219 0.58 -16.35 -1.94
N ASN A 220 0.23 -16.74 -3.17
CA ASN A 220 -0.24 -18.09 -3.46
C ASN A 220 0.95 -19.03 -3.73
N GLU A 221 1.29 -19.88 -2.77
CA GLU A 221 2.53 -20.67 -2.81
C GLU A 221 2.37 -21.96 -3.63
N ASP A 222 1.28 -22.69 -3.41
CA ASP A 222 1.11 -24.08 -3.87
C ASP A 222 0.11 -24.23 -5.02
N GLY A 223 -0.55 -23.14 -5.44
CA GLY A 223 -1.62 -23.20 -6.43
C GLY A 223 -2.93 -23.73 -5.87
N GLU A 224 -3.08 -23.77 -4.54
CA GLU A 224 -4.34 -24.11 -3.90
C GLU A 224 -5.35 -22.96 -3.98
N ARG A 225 -6.63 -23.31 -3.76
CA ARG A 225 -7.75 -22.38 -3.93
C ARG A 225 -8.23 -21.85 -2.58
N CYS A 226 -7.80 -20.64 -2.26
CA CYS A 226 -8.29 -19.86 -1.10
C CYS A 226 -8.01 -20.54 0.25
N THR A 227 -6.96 -21.35 0.35
CA THR A 227 -6.46 -21.94 1.61
C THR A 227 -5.40 -21.01 2.23
N GLU A 228 -5.00 -21.26 3.48
CA GLU A 228 -3.88 -20.52 4.10
C GLU A 228 -2.61 -20.64 3.25
N ASN A 229 -1.86 -19.54 3.13
CA ASN A 229 -0.71 -19.34 2.24
C ASN A 229 -1.04 -19.51 0.74
N ASN A 230 -2.32 -19.52 0.40
CA ASN A 230 -2.82 -19.80 -0.94
C ASN A 230 -4.04 -18.91 -1.27
N PRO A 231 -3.90 -17.57 -1.19
CA PRO A 231 -4.96 -16.64 -1.50
C PRO A 231 -5.46 -16.80 -2.93
N CYS A 232 -6.74 -16.55 -3.14
CA CYS A 232 -7.39 -16.55 -4.44
C CYS A 232 -8.08 -15.20 -4.70
N GLU A 233 -8.14 -14.80 -5.97
CA GLU A 233 -8.87 -13.62 -6.39
C GLU A 233 -10.34 -13.98 -6.60
N VAL A 234 -11.26 -13.22 -6.00
CA VAL A 234 -12.70 -13.32 -6.23
C VAL A 234 -13.19 -12.03 -6.88
N ASP A 235 -13.68 -12.11 -8.10
CA ASP A 235 -14.18 -10.94 -8.83
C ASP A 235 -15.60 -10.52 -8.36
N ALA A 236 -16.12 -9.43 -8.92
CA ALA A 236 -17.44 -8.91 -8.57
C ALA A 236 -18.61 -9.86 -8.91
N ASN A 237 -18.39 -10.81 -9.83
CA ASN A 237 -19.36 -11.85 -10.21
C ASN A 237 -19.19 -13.14 -9.40
N GLY A 238 -18.21 -13.20 -8.50
CA GLY A 238 -17.88 -14.39 -7.72
C GLY A 238 -16.99 -15.42 -8.44
N ASN A 239 -16.43 -15.08 -9.61
CA ASN A 239 -15.48 -15.97 -10.27
C ASN A 239 -14.18 -15.99 -9.47
N VAL A 240 -13.64 -17.19 -9.27
CA VAL A 240 -12.39 -17.38 -8.53
C VAL A 240 -11.24 -17.63 -9.48
N THR A 241 -10.17 -16.86 -9.34
CA THR A 241 -8.90 -17.06 -10.06
C THR A 241 -7.80 -17.40 -9.06
N VAL A 242 -7.09 -18.50 -9.33
CA VAL A 242 -5.87 -18.89 -8.59
C VAL A 242 -4.66 -18.48 -9.41
N ARG A 243 -3.70 -17.83 -8.76
CA ARG A 243 -2.46 -17.36 -9.40
C ARG A 243 -1.25 -17.82 -8.61
N GLN A 244 -0.84 -19.06 -8.83
CA GLN A 244 0.36 -19.60 -8.20
C GLN A 244 1.58 -18.70 -8.44
N GLY A 245 2.33 -18.44 -7.37
CA GLY A 245 3.53 -17.61 -7.36
C GLY A 245 3.28 -16.10 -7.38
N ILE A 246 2.03 -15.64 -7.36
CA ILE A 246 1.70 -14.21 -7.26
C ILE A 246 1.50 -13.81 -5.80
N ASN A 247 2.10 -12.67 -5.44
CA ASN A 247 2.07 -12.07 -4.12
C ASN A 247 1.23 -10.79 -4.10
N TYR A 248 0.75 -10.44 -2.91
CA TYR A 248 -0.23 -9.39 -2.68
C TYR A 248 0.12 -8.51 -1.47
N ALA A 249 -0.51 -7.34 -1.41
CA ALA A 249 -0.43 -6.42 -0.29
C ALA A 249 -1.78 -5.75 -0.01
N GLU A 250 -1.96 -5.26 1.21
CA GLU A 250 -3.14 -4.49 1.57
C GLU A 250 -2.87 -3.00 1.50
N GLU A 251 -3.81 -2.27 0.91
CA GLU A 251 -3.69 -0.84 0.70
C GLU A 251 -3.76 -0.05 2.00
N THR A 252 -3.00 1.05 2.07
CA THR A 252 -2.95 1.88 3.28
C THR A 252 -3.68 3.22 3.14
N TYR A 253 -4.16 3.59 1.94
CA TYR A 253 -4.58 4.97 1.67
C TYR A 253 -5.85 5.42 2.41
N ASN A 254 -6.68 4.48 2.86
CA ASN A 254 -7.88 4.77 3.67
C ASN A 254 -7.56 5.05 5.14
N ILE A 255 -6.37 4.63 5.62
CA ILE A 255 -6.00 4.71 7.04
C ILE A 255 -5.84 6.17 7.52
N PRO A 256 -5.15 7.09 6.79
CA PRO A 256 -4.93 8.46 7.28
C PRO A 256 -6.22 9.21 7.67
N ALA A 257 -7.34 8.97 6.98
CA ALA A 257 -8.61 9.61 7.25
C ALA A 257 -9.24 9.20 8.61
N CYS A 258 -8.76 8.09 9.20
CA CYS A 258 -9.16 7.60 10.51
C CYS A 258 -8.33 8.19 11.65
N PHE A 259 -7.34 9.04 11.37
CA PHE A 259 -6.45 9.59 12.40
C PHE A 259 -6.51 11.12 12.46
N THR A 260 -6.50 11.62 13.68
CA THR A 260 -6.59 13.05 14.01
C THR A 260 -5.28 13.53 14.66
N THR A 261 -5.24 14.80 15.06
CA THR A 261 -4.11 15.42 15.76
C THR A 261 -3.55 14.55 16.88
N GLY A 262 -2.23 14.41 16.93
CA GLY A 262 -1.55 13.57 17.93
C GLY A 262 -1.54 12.09 17.59
N ASN A 263 -1.74 11.73 16.31
CA ASN A 263 -1.88 10.33 15.86
C ASN A 263 -2.98 9.58 16.62
N LYS A 264 -4.10 10.24 16.90
CA LYS A 264 -5.23 9.66 17.62
C LYS A 264 -6.24 9.06 16.65
N LEU A 265 -6.51 7.76 16.81
CA LEU A 265 -7.55 7.06 16.06
C LEU A 265 -8.93 7.65 16.37
N ASN A 266 -9.70 7.89 15.31
CA ASN A 266 -11.11 8.26 15.35
C ASN A 266 -11.85 7.52 14.23
N LEU A 267 -12.39 6.33 14.55
CA LEU A 267 -13.17 5.52 13.61
C LEU A 267 -14.53 6.15 13.23
N SER A 268 -14.94 7.22 13.93
CA SER A 268 -16.15 7.99 13.63
C SER A 268 -15.89 9.21 12.75
N ALA A 269 -14.64 9.46 12.33
CA ALA A 269 -14.32 10.52 11.39
C ALA A 269 -15.04 10.28 10.06
N SER A 270 -15.55 11.35 9.43
CA SER A 270 -16.41 11.27 8.23
C SER A 270 -15.74 10.59 7.04
N GLY A 271 -14.41 10.68 6.91
CA GLY A 271 -13.64 10.01 5.87
C GLY A 271 -13.10 8.63 6.25
N CYS A 272 -13.35 8.16 7.48
CA CYS A 272 -12.81 6.87 7.92
C CYS A 272 -13.68 5.70 7.43
N THR A 273 -13.09 4.87 6.58
CA THR A 273 -13.73 3.68 5.97
C THR A 273 -13.23 2.36 6.56
N LEU A 274 -12.32 2.41 7.55
CA LEU A 274 -11.82 1.20 8.20
C LEU A 274 -12.94 0.44 8.96
N PRO A 275 -12.85 -0.90 9.03
CA PRO A 275 -13.71 -1.72 9.88
C PRO A 275 -13.78 -1.20 11.32
N LYS A 276 -14.95 -1.38 11.94
CA LYS A 276 -15.25 -0.91 13.30
C LYS A 276 -15.62 -2.10 14.21
N PRO A 277 -15.36 -2.01 15.52
CA PRO A 277 -15.80 -3.02 16.49
C PRO A 277 -17.32 -3.16 16.58
#